data_AF-A0A2V3PS09-F1
#
_entry.id   AF-A0A2V3PS09-F1
#
_cell.length_a   1.000
_cell.length_b   1.000
_cell.length_c   1.000
_cell.angle_alpha   90.00
_cell.angle_beta   90.00
_cell.angle_gamma   90.00
#
_symmetry.space_group_name_H-M   'P 1'
#
loop_
_entity.id
_entity.type
_entity.pdbx_description
1 polymer ?
#
loop_
_entity_poly.entity_id
_entity_poly.type
_entity_poly.pdbx_seq_one_letter_code
_entity_poly.pdbx_strand_id
1 'polypeptide(L)'
;MNLTIIGAISKVLEENNGPLTIKTIYNTILDKGYYKFKAQNPYNVLRVELRRHCQGIEFASSSTKKHFKILNDGTYDLLKIESQSQTTKITEKIKKNILIDLKKGHTEYILTFKEQMLNQLKSIESDVFEIFCKKLLSTYGFKDLKVTRKSKDGGIDGYGKLKVGISYLNVAVQCKRWNKTSVGRTEIDKFRGAIQGDFEQGIFFTTSKFSKEAMQATTKKGAVPIIMIDGTTIIDIMIDKKLGVDVENLPIFINALDEVLNED
;
A
#
# COMPACT_ATOMS: atom_id res chain seq x y z
N MET A 1 5.62 20.63 -43.06
CA MET A 1 4.53 20.41 -42.07
C MET A 1 5.13 19.65 -40.91
N ASN A 2 5.07 20.17 -39.69
CA ASN A 2 5.59 19.47 -38.51
C ASN A 2 4.46 18.58 -37.98
N LEU A 3 4.60 17.25 -38.09
CA LEU A 3 3.58 16.32 -37.62
C LEU A 3 3.53 16.29 -36.09
N THR A 4 2.60 15.56 -35.50
CA THR A 4 2.74 15.11 -34.11
C THR A 4 3.70 13.93 -34.06
N ILE A 5 4.22 13.57 -32.87
CA ILE A 5 5.10 12.39 -32.72
C ILE A 5 4.40 11.13 -33.26
N ILE A 6 3.13 10.94 -32.91
CA ILE A 6 2.31 9.82 -33.39
C ILE A 6 2.13 9.88 -34.91
N GLY A 7 1.83 11.06 -35.46
CA GLY A 7 1.68 11.24 -36.91
C GLY A 7 2.96 10.96 -37.69
N ALA A 8 4.12 11.34 -37.12
CA ALA A 8 5.42 11.04 -37.72
C ALA A 8 5.73 9.53 -37.71
N ILE A 9 5.44 8.84 -36.60
CA ILE A 9 5.56 7.38 -36.50
C ILE A 9 4.67 6.70 -37.54
N SER A 10 3.38 7.07 -37.59
CA SER A 10 2.42 6.49 -38.54
C SER A 10 2.92 6.65 -39.97
N LYS A 11 3.37 7.85 -40.35
CA LYS A 11 3.88 8.11 -41.70
C LYS A 11 5.12 7.26 -42.05
N VAL A 12 6.05 7.08 -41.11
CA VAL A 12 7.22 6.22 -41.34
C VAL A 12 6.82 4.77 -41.57
N LEU A 13 5.90 4.25 -40.76
CA LEU A 13 5.43 2.86 -40.92
C LEU A 13 4.59 2.68 -42.20
N GLU A 14 3.81 3.69 -42.60
CA GLU A 14 3.03 3.68 -43.85
C GLU A 14 3.95 3.62 -45.07
N GLU A 15 5.06 4.36 -45.06
CA GLU A 15 6.00 4.42 -46.17
C GLU A 15 6.90 3.18 -46.29
N ASN A 16 7.17 2.50 -45.17
CA ASN A 16 8.08 1.34 -45.15
C ASN A 16 7.41 0.02 -45.59
N ASN A 17 6.07 -0.05 -45.62
CA ASN A 17 5.31 -1.25 -45.99
C ASN A 17 5.75 -2.53 -45.25
N GLY A 18 6.21 -2.39 -44.00
CA GLY A 18 6.70 -3.50 -43.17
C GLY A 18 7.13 -3.03 -41.78
N PRO A 19 7.28 -3.97 -40.83
CA PRO A 19 7.54 -3.63 -39.44
C PRO A 19 8.97 -3.10 -39.24
N LEU A 20 9.13 -2.16 -38.30
CA LEU A 20 10.41 -1.48 -38.04
C LEU A 20 10.75 -1.46 -36.55
N THR A 21 12.05 -1.52 -36.24
CA THR A 21 12.53 -1.27 -34.87
C THR A 21 12.38 0.21 -34.51
N ILE A 22 12.32 0.51 -33.20
CA ILE A 22 12.25 1.90 -32.70
C ILE A 22 13.39 2.76 -33.23
N LYS A 23 14.60 2.18 -33.31
CA LYS A 23 15.80 2.82 -33.85
C LYS A 23 15.62 3.24 -35.30
N THR A 24 15.10 2.35 -36.15
CA THR A 24 14.83 2.67 -37.55
C THR A 24 13.74 3.71 -37.70
N ILE A 25 12.68 3.65 -36.88
CA ILE A 25 11.62 4.66 -36.86
C ILE A 25 12.19 6.03 -36.47
N TYR A 26 12.98 6.09 -35.39
CA TYR A 26 13.60 7.32 -34.90
C TYR A 26 14.47 7.98 -35.97
N ASN A 27 15.38 7.21 -36.57
CA ASN A 27 16.28 7.72 -37.60
C ASN A 27 15.50 8.22 -38.82
N THR A 28 14.51 7.45 -39.29
CA THR A 28 13.70 7.84 -40.46
C THR A 28 12.90 9.11 -40.22
N ILE A 29 12.38 9.33 -39.00
CA ILE A 29 11.68 10.57 -38.64
C ILE A 29 12.61 11.79 -38.75
N LEU A 30 13.86 11.65 -38.30
CA LEU A 30 14.87 12.70 -38.37
C LEU A 30 15.32 12.95 -39.81
N ASP A 31 15.68 11.90 -40.53
CA ASP A 31 16.21 11.97 -41.90
C ASP A 31 15.19 12.60 -42.86
N LYS A 32 13.91 12.25 -42.72
CA LYS A 32 12.82 12.80 -43.54
C LYS A 32 12.22 14.09 -42.98
N GLY A 33 12.68 14.55 -41.82
CA GLY A 33 12.22 15.80 -41.20
C GLY A 33 10.73 15.80 -40.81
N TYR A 34 10.16 14.63 -40.47
CA TYR A 34 8.73 14.49 -40.14
C TYR A 34 8.37 15.07 -38.78
N TYR A 35 9.33 15.10 -37.86
CA TYR A 35 9.16 15.70 -36.55
C TYR A 35 10.50 16.19 -35.99
N LYS A 36 10.48 17.33 -35.29
CA LYS A 36 11.64 17.84 -34.54
C LYS A 36 11.42 17.70 -33.04
N PHE A 37 12.16 16.79 -32.41
CA PHE A 37 12.15 16.62 -30.96
C PHE A 37 12.81 17.80 -30.26
N LYS A 38 12.20 18.25 -29.15
CA LYS A 38 12.74 19.32 -28.27
C LYS A 38 13.21 18.79 -26.90
N ALA A 39 13.06 17.49 -26.66
CA ALA A 39 13.39 16.86 -25.39
C ALA A 39 14.89 16.59 -25.26
N GLN A 40 15.40 16.56 -24.02
CA GLN A 40 16.79 16.19 -23.74
C GLN A 40 17.11 14.73 -24.14
N ASN A 41 16.11 13.83 -24.08
CA ASN A 41 16.24 12.46 -24.58
C ASN A 41 15.13 12.15 -25.61
N PRO A 42 15.33 12.53 -26.88
CA PRO A 42 14.37 12.33 -27.96
C PRO A 42 13.95 10.87 -28.19
N TYR A 43 14.91 9.95 -28.05
CA TYR A 43 14.70 8.53 -28.28
C TYR A 43 13.72 7.94 -27.27
N ASN A 44 13.89 8.25 -25.97
CA ASN A 44 12.96 7.82 -24.93
C ASN A 44 11.58 8.44 -25.09
N VAL A 45 11.49 9.69 -25.55
CA VAL A 45 10.19 10.33 -25.82
C VAL A 45 9.45 9.61 -26.95
N LEU A 46 10.14 9.28 -28.04
CA LEU A 46 9.56 8.47 -29.12
C LEU A 46 9.12 7.10 -28.59
N ARG A 47 9.98 6.41 -27.82
CA ARG A 47 9.70 5.09 -27.24
C ARG A 47 8.44 5.11 -26.36
N VAL A 48 8.33 6.09 -25.46
CA VAL A 48 7.17 6.22 -24.57
C VAL A 48 5.91 6.47 -25.37
N GLU A 49 5.93 7.38 -26.35
CA GLU A 49 4.74 7.65 -27.16
C GLU A 49 4.34 6.45 -28.03
N LEU A 50 5.31 5.76 -28.63
CA LEU A 50 5.06 4.55 -29.41
C LEU A 50 4.42 3.46 -28.54
N ARG A 51 5.00 3.17 -27.36
CA ARG A 51 4.48 2.15 -26.42
C ARG A 51 3.10 2.52 -25.88
N ARG A 52 2.88 3.79 -25.53
CA ARG A 52 1.58 4.27 -25.02
C ARG A 52 0.44 4.01 -26.00
N HIS A 53 0.72 4.09 -27.29
CA HIS A 53 -0.23 3.90 -28.39
C HIS A 53 -0.12 2.52 -29.07
N CYS A 54 0.59 1.56 -28.47
CA CYS A 54 0.75 0.20 -28.99
C CYS A 54 -0.25 -0.78 -28.36
N GLN A 55 -0.83 -1.66 -29.18
CA GLN A 55 -1.65 -2.78 -28.72
C GLN A 55 -0.77 -3.88 -28.09
N GLY A 56 -1.21 -4.45 -26.96
CA GLY A 56 -0.46 -5.48 -26.22
C GLY A 56 0.44 -4.94 -25.11
N ILE A 57 0.56 -3.61 -24.96
CA ILE A 57 1.33 -2.94 -23.91
C ILE A 57 0.37 -2.09 -23.05
N GLU A 58 0.22 -2.44 -21.78
CA GLU A 58 -0.71 -1.79 -20.83
C GLU A 58 0.00 -1.42 -19.51
N PHE A 59 0.04 -0.12 -19.22
CA PHE A 59 0.57 0.50 -17.99
C PHE A 59 -0.29 1.72 -17.60
N ALA A 60 -0.10 2.28 -16.41
CA ALA A 60 -0.98 3.32 -15.84
C ALA A 60 -1.22 4.55 -16.74
N SER A 61 -0.26 4.90 -17.60
CA SER A 61 -0.35 6.01 -18.55
C SER A 61 -0.61 5.59 -20.00
N SER A 62 -0.99 4.34 -20.25
CA SER A 62 -1.34 3.83 -21.59
C SER A 62 -2.56 4.55 -22.18
N SER A 63 -2.54 4.80 -23.49
CA SER A 63 -3.67 5.44 -24.19
C SER A 63 -4.74 4.42 -24.55
N THR A 64 -6.01 4.83 -24.46
CA THR A 64 -7.15 4.05 -24.96
C THR A 64 -7.19 3.96 -26.49
N LYS A 65 -6.52 4.89 -27.19
CA LYS A 65 -6.44 4.91 -28.66
C LYS A 65 -5.13 4.28 -29.12
N LYS A 66 -5.21 3.06 -29.66
CA LYS A 66 -4.05 2.31 -30.16
C LYS A 66 -3.91 2.47 -31.68
N HIS A 67 -2.69 2.74 -32.13
CA HIS A 67 -2.33 2.98 -33.53
C HIS A 67 -1.34 1.95 -34.08
N PHE A 68 -0.62 1.26 -33.19
CA PHE A 68 0.52 0.41 -33.54
C PHE A 68 0.37 -0.98 -32.90
N LYS A 69 1.05 -1.97 -33.46
CA LYS A 69 1.24 -3.31 -32.86
C LYS A 69 2.74 -3.60 -32.76
N ILE A 70 3.14 -4.31 -31.72
CA ILE A 70 4.50 -4.84 -31.56
C ILE A 70 4.50 -6.32 -31.95
N LEU A 71 5.50 -6.75 -32.71
CA LEU A 71 5.72 -8.12 -33.13
C LEU A 71 6.68 -8.83 -32.18
N ASN A 72 6.70 -10.17 -32.23
CA ASN A 72 7.50 -11.00 -31.32
C ASN A 72 9.02 -10.76 -31.44
N ASP A 73 9.46 -10.23 -32.57
CA ASP A 73 10.86 -9.87 -32.86
C ASP A 73 11.23 -8.45 -32.40
N GLY A 74 10.34 -7.75 -31.70
CA GLY A 74 10.57 -6.39 -31.19
C GLY A 74 10.32 -5.28 -32.21
N THR A 75 9.87 -5.62 -33.42
CA THR A 75 9.53 -4.62 -34.45
C THR A 75 8.08 -4.11 -34.29
N TYR A 76 7.83 -2.91 -34.77
CA TYR A 76 6.54 -2.22 -34.70
C TYR A 76 5.94 -2.05 -36.09
N ASP A 77 4.63 -2.21 -36.18
CA ASP A 77 3.87 -2.07 -37.42
C ASP A 77 2.59 -1.27 -37.17
N LEU A 78 1.98 -0.77 -38.24
CA LEU A 78 0.66 -0.16 -38.17
C LEU A 78 -0.37 -1.20 -37.74
N LEU A 79 -1.26 -0.76 -36.85
CA LEU A 79 -2.44 -1.52 -36.55
C LEU A 79 -3.43 -1.38 -37.72
N LYS A 80 -3.23 -2.19 -38.77
CA LYS A 80 -4.22 -2.34 -39.84
C LYS A 80 -5.50 -2.88 -39.20
N ILE A 81 -6.65 -2.30 -39.54
CA ILE A 81 -7.97 -2.87 -39.23
C ILE A 81 -8.16 -4.06 -40.18
N GLU A 82 -7.31 -5.07 -40.04
CA GLU A 82 -7.50 -6.38 -40.63
C GLU A 82 -8.07 -7.27 -39.54
N SER A 83 -9.12 -7.98 -39.90
CA SER A 83 -9.90 -8.89 -39.06
C SER A 83 -9.05 -10.08 -38.57
N GLN A 84 -8.12 -9.81 -37.65
CA GLN A 84 -7.30 -10.75 -36.89
C GLN A 84 -7.26 -10.24 -35.45
N SER A 85 -7.75 -10.89 -34.39
CA SER A 85 -8.54 -12.12 -34.20
C SER A 85 -9.29 -11.87 -32.89
N GLN A 86 -10.59 -12.18 -32.80
CA GLN A 86 -11.38 -12.06 -31.56
C GLN A 86 -10.69 -12.77 -30.36
N THR A 87 -9.91 -13.81 -30.64
CA THR A 87 -9.15 -14.60 -29.68
C THR A 87 -8.16 -13.79 -28.85
N THR A 88 -7.37 -12.88 -29.44
CA THR A 88 -6.31 -12.14 -28.72
C THR A 88 -6.90 -11.11 -27.73
N LYS A 89 -7.97 -10.41 -28.13
CA LYS A 89 -8.72 -9.48 -27.26
C LYS A 89 -9.44 -10.22 -26.13
N ILE A 90 -9.94 -11.43 -26.39
CA ILE A 90 -10.56 -12.29 -25.37
C ILE A 90 -9.50 -12.73 -24.35
N THR A 91 -8.33 -13.21 -24.79
CA THR A 91 -7.26 -13.66 -23.89
C THR A 91 -6.70 -12.53 -23.01
N GLU A 92 -6.52 -11.33 -23.56
CA GLU A 92 -6.08 -10.16 -22.78
C GLU A 92 -7.13 -9.73 -21.75
N LYS A 93 -8.42 -9.73 -22.13
CA LYS A 93 -9.53 -9.44 -21.22
C LYS A 93 -9.62 -10.48 -20.10
N ILE A 94 -9.46 -11.77 -20.43
CA ILE A 94 -9.44 -12.87 -19.45
C ILE A 94 -8.27 -12.68 -18.47
N LYS A 95 -7.05 -12.43 -18.95
CA LYS A 95 -5.89 -12.19 -18.08
C LYS A 95 -6.08 -10.97 -17.16
N LYS A 96 -6.64 -9.88 -17.68
CA LYS A 96 -6.95 -8.68 -16.89
C LYS A 96 -7.98 -8.97 -15.80
N ASN A 97 -9.03 -9.73 -16.12
CA ASN A 97 -10.04 -10.14 -15.15
C ASN A 97 -9.43 -11.02 -14.06
N ILE A 98 -8.61 -12.02 -14.42
CA ILE A 98 -7.93 -12.90 -13.46
C ILE A 98 -7.06 -12.08 -12.49
N LEU A 99 -6.30 -11.10 -13.00
CA LEU A 99 -5.47 -10.25 -12.13
C LEU A 99 -6.32 -9.39 -11.18
N ILE A 100 -7.45 -8.88 -11.64
CA ILE A 100 -8.40 -8.12 -10.81
C ILE A 100 -8.98 -9.03 -9.73
N ASP A 101 -9.41 -10.23 -10.10
CA ASP A 101 -9.99 -11.22 -9.19
C ASP A 101 -8.98 -11.67 -8.14
N LEU A 102 -7.71 -11.89 -8.53
CA LEU A 102 -6.62 -12.20 -7.60
C LEU A 102 -6.40 -11.09 -6.58
N LYS A 103 -6.34 -9.83 -7.03
CA LYS A 103 -6.17 -8.66 -6.13
C LYS A 103 -7.35 -8.52 -5.18
N LYS A 104 -8.57 -8.75 -5.67
CA LYS A 104 -9.79 -8.72 -4.87
C LYS A 104 -9.78 -9.83 -3.82
N GLY A 105 -9.49 -11.07 -4.23
CA GLY A 105 -9.39 -12.22 -3.33
C GLY A 105 -8.31 -12.03 -2.27
N HIS A 106 -7.16 -11.45 -2.62
CA HIS A 106 -6.13 -11.11 -1.64
C HIS A 106 -6.60 -10.07 -0.63
N THR A 107 -7.30 -9.03 -1.08
CA THR A 107 -7.86 -8.01 -0.17
C THR A 107 -8.87 -8.64 0.80
N GLU A 108 -9.74 -9.50 0.30
CA GLU A 108 -10.72 -10.22 1.10
C GLU A 108 -10.05 -11.16 2.10
N TYR A 109 -9.04 -11.91 1.67
CA TYR A 109 -8.20 -12.74 2.55
C TYR A 109 -7.62 -11.93 3.70
N ILE A 110 -7.01 -10.76 3.43
CA ILE A 110 -6.43 -9.91 4.47
C ILE A 110 -7.50 -9.44 5.47
N LEU A 111 -8.70 -9.08 4.99
CA LEU A 111 -9.80 -8.69 5.88
C LEU A 111 -10.23 -9.84 6.79
N THR A 112 -10.44 -11.03 6.23
CA THR A 112 -10.81 -12.24 7.00
C THR A 112 -9.72 -12.62 7.98
N PHE A 113 -8.45 -12.57 7.57
CA PHE A 113 -7.30 -12.84 8.44
C PHE A 113 -7.27 -11.88 9.64
N LYS A 114 -7.45 -10.58 9.40
CA LYS A 114 -7.49 -9.58 10.49
C LYS A 114 -8.63 -9.86 11.48
N GLU A 115 -9.80 -10.24 10.98
CA GLU A 115 -10.95 -10.59 11.82
C GLU A 115 -10.68 -11.85 12.67
N GLN A 116 -10.09 -12.88 12.06
CA GLN A 116 -9.70 -14.11 12.78
C GLN A 116 -8.69 -13.81 13.89
N MET A 117 -7.64 -13.04 13.61
CA MET A 117 -6.65 -12.65 14.62
C MET A 117 -7.27 -11.82 15.75
N LEU A 118 -8.16 -10.88 15.42
CA LEU A 118 -8.85 -10.10 16.43
C LEU A 118 -9.73 -10.99 17.33
N ASN A 119 -10.39 -11.99 16.76
CA ASN A 119 -11.20 -12.95 17.53
C ASN A 119 -10.32 -13.82 18.46
N GLN A 120 -9.13 -14.21 18.02
CA GLN A 120 -8.15 -14.89 18.89
C GLN A 120 -7.70 -13.99 20.05
N LEU A 121 -7.40 -12.71 19.79
CA LEU A 121 -7.08 -11.75 20.86
C LEU A 121 -8.27 -11.51 21.81
N LYS A 122 -9.50 -11.64 21.33
CA LYS A 122 -10.69 -11.55 22.18
C LYS A 122 -10.88 -12.81 23.03
N SER A 123 -10.35 -13.97 22.62
CA SER A 123 -10.54 -15.23 23.35
C SER A 123 -9.47 -15.52 24.40
N ILE A 124 -8.35 -14.78 24.42
CA ILE A 124 -7.34 -14.92 25.49
C ILE A 124 -7.81 -14.28 26.80
N GLU A 125 -7.21 -14.70 27.92
CA GLU A 125 -7.47 -14.10 29.23
C GLU A 125 -6.97 -12.66 29.33
N SER A 126 -7.61 -11.84 30.19
CA SER A 126 -7.28 -10.42 30.35
C SER A 126 -5.80 -10.20 30.70
N ASP A 127 -5.26 -11.02 31.59
CA ASP A 127 -3.89 -10.91 32.10
C ASP A 127 -2.88 -11.27 31.00
N VAL A 128 -3.25 -12.22 30.14
CA VAL A 128 -2.46 -12.59 28.96
C VAL A 128 -2.47 -11.46 27.93
N PHE A 129 -3.61 -10.78 27.75
CA PHE A 129 -3.71 -9.61 26.88
C PHE A 129 -2.85 -8.43 27.39
N GLU A 130 -2.80 -8.20 28.70
CA GLU A 130 -1.90 -7.20 29.30
C GLU A 130 -0.42 -7.51 29.02
N ILE A 131 -0.01 -8.78 29.15
CA ILE A 131 1.34 -9.24 28.82
C ILE A 131 1.62 -9.03 27.32
N PHE A 132 0.67 -9.37 26.46
CA PHE A 132 0.77 -9.16 25.02
C PHE A 132 0.98 -7.68 24.67
N CYS A 133 0.17 -6.76 25.23
CA CYS A 133 0.31 -5.33 24.98
C CYS A 133 1.68 -4.79 25.41
N LYS A 134 2.23 -5.28 26.53
CA LYS A 134 3.59 -4.93 26.96
C LYS A 134 4.64 -5.43 25.96
N LYS A 135 4.50 -6.66 25.46
CA LYS A 135 5.40 -7.19 24.43
C LYS A 135 5.32 -6.36 23.14
N LEU A 136 4.11 -5.97 22.73
CA LEU A 136 3.88 -5.07 21.60
C LEU A 136 4.62 -3.74 21.77
N LEU A 137 4.49 -3.10 22.94
CA LEU A 137 5.19 -1.85 23.26
C LEU A 137 6.71 -2.03 23.26
N SER A 138 7.22 -3.14 23.80
CA SER A 138 8.66 -3.42 23.76
C SER A 138 9.20 -3.49 22.33
N THR A 139 8.45 -4.12 21.41
CA THR A 139 8.78 -4.14 19.97
C THR A 139 8.80 -2.73 19.36
N TYR A 140 8.05 -1.78 19.92
CA TYR A 140 8.04 -0.36 19.53
C TYR A 140 9.12 0.49 20.21
N GLY A 141 10.02 -0.11 20.97
CA GLY A 141 11.15 0.59 21.59
C GLY A 141 10.84 1.20 22.96
N PHE A 142 9.72 0.84 23.58
CA PHE A 142 9.48 1.17 24.99
C PHE A 142 10.40 0.33 25.88
N LYS A 143 10.96 0.99 26.89
CA LYS A 143 11.92 0.41 27.85
C LYS A 143 11.33 0.38 29.25
N ASP A 144 11.96 -0.40 30.13
CA ASP A 144 11.63 -0.49 31.56
C ASP A 144 10.14 -0.77 31.84
N LEU A 145 9.50 -1.56 30.97
CA LEU A 145 8.08 -1.91 31.10
C LEU A 145 7.86 -2.78 32.34
N LYS A 146 7.10 -2.27 33.30
CA LYS A 146 6.73 -2.93 34.55
C LYS A 146 5.24 -3.22 34.61
N VAL A 147 4.88 -4.28 35.35
CA VAL A 147 3.50 -4.66 35.64
C VAL A 147 3.10 -4.09 36.99
N THR A 148 1.96 -3.41 37.04
CA THR A 148 1.29 -3.03 38.29
C THR A 148 0.47 -4.21 38.79
N ARG A 149 0.42 -4.42 40.10
CA ARG A 149 -0.43 -5.48 40.68
C ARG A 149 -1.88 -4.99 40.65
N LYS A 150 -2.82 -5.91 40.42
CA LYS A 150 -4.27 -5.66 40.43
C LYS A 150 -4.78 -5.22 41.80
N SER A 151 -4.55 -3.98 42.20
CA SER A 151 -5.21 -3.35 43.34
C SER A 151 -4.87 -1.87 43.41
N LYS A 152 -5.88 -1.00 43.42
CA LYS A 152 -5.86 0.43 43.82
C LYS A 152 -5.29 1.49 42.86
N ASP A 153 -4.56 1.14 41.80
CA ASP A 153 -3.89 2.14 40.94
C ASP A 153 -4.79 2.78 39.86
N GLY A 154 -6.11 2.87 40.09
CA GLY A 154 -7.02 3.61 39.19
C GLY A 154 -7.13 3.08 37.75
N GLY A 155 -6.62 1.87 37.47
CA GLY A 155 -6.60 1.29 36.12
C GLY A 155 -5.26 1.39 35.39
N ILE A 156 -4.13 1.47 36.09
CA ILE A 156 -2.83 1.28 35.44
C ILE A 156 -2.53 -0.22 35.43
N ASP A 157 -2.27 -0.82 34.26
CA ASP A 157 -1.87 -2.23 34.12
C ASP A 157 -0.35 -2.37 33.87
N GLY A 158 0.30 -1.28 33.52
CA GLY A 158 1.75 -1.20 33.45
C GLY A 158 2.25 0.20 33.13
N TYR A 159 3.56 0.37 33.20
CA TYR A 159 4.22 1.61 32.85
C TYR A 159 5.65 1.36 32.38
N GLY A 160 6.22 2.30 31.65
CA GLY A 160 7.61 2.24 31.19
C GLY A 160 8.08 3.59 30.66
N LYS A 161 9.13 3.57 29.85
CA LYS A 161 9.75 4.78 29.30
C LYS A 161 9.87 4.71 27.79
N LEU A 162 9.50 5.79 27.11
CA LEU A 162 9.72 5.97 25.68
C LEU A 162 10.82 6.99 25.45
N LYS A 163 11.85 6.63 24.67
CA LYS A 163 12.91 7.57 24.30
C LYS A 163 12.39 8.54 23.23
N VAL A 164 12.45 9.83 23.49
CA VAL A 164 12.08 10.89 22.54
C VAL A 164 13.24 11.88 22.45
N GLY A 165 13.94 11.86 21.31
CA GLY A 165 15.17 12.61 21.13
C GLY A 165 16.25 12.22 22.15
N ILE A 166 16.66 13.17 22.97
CA ILE A 166 17.66 13.00 24.03
C ILE A 166 17.06 12.68 25.41
N SER A 167 15.74 12.67 25.54
CA SER A 167 15.03 12.47 26.82
C SER A 167 14.16 11.20 26.81
N TYR A 168 13.59 10.86 27.96
CA TYR A 168 12.60 9.81 28.13
C TYR A 168 11.29 10.40 28.64
N LEU A 169 10.18 9.91 28.11
CA LEU A 169 8.83 10.14 28.63
C LEU A 169 8.43 8.91 29.46
N ASN A 170 7.91 9.12 30.67
CA ASN A 170 7.25 8.07 31.43
C ASN A 170 5.85 7.86 30.86
N VAL A 171 5.55 6.61 30.52
CA VAL A 171 4.31 6.23 29.85
C VAL A 171 3.59 5.21 30.70
N ALA A 172 2.32 5.49 31.00
CA ALA A 172 1.42 4.55 31.64
C ALA A 172 0.54 3.84 30.60
N VAL A 173 0.13 2.62 30.92
CA VAL A 173 -0.60 1.73 30.01
C VAL A 173 -1.78 1.10 30.74
N GLN A 174 -2.94 1.12 30.09
CA GLN A 174 -4.12 0.33 30.46
C GLN A 174 -4.51 -0.54 29.27
N CYS A 175 -4.86 -1.79 29.53
CA CYS A 175 -5.28 -2.79 28.57
C CYS A 175 -6.66 -3.34 28.97
N LYS A 176 -7.66 -3.15 28.11
CA LYS A 176 -9.02 -3.68 28.33
C LYS A 176 -9.41 -4.67 27.23
N ARG A 177 -9.41 -5.96 27.56
CA ARG A 177 -9.92 -7.02 26.68
C ARG A 177 -11.45 -7.03 26.68
N TRP A 178 -12.06 -6.31 25.74
CA TRP A 178 -13.51 -6.16 25.59
C TRP A 178 -14.00 -6.80 24.28
N ASN A 179 -15.19 -7.42 24.31
CA ASN A 179 -15.71 -8.19 23.17
C ASN A 179 -16.61 -7.36 22.25
N LYS A 180 -17.69 -6.81 22.80
CA LYS A 180 -18.77 -6.15 22.04
C LYS A 180 -19.01 -4.70 22.44
N THR A 181 -18.82 -4.36 23.71
CA THR A 181 -19.03 -3.00 24.22
C THR A 181 -17.89 -2.10 23.78
N SER A 182 -18.21 -0.90 23.30
CA SER A 182 -17.20 0.12 23.01
C SER A 182 -16.70 0.78 24.30
N VAL A 183 -15.41 1.08 24.37
CA VAL A 183 -14.82 1.84 25.48
C VAL A 183 -15.33 3.28 25.44
N GLY A 184 -16.07 3.66 26.48
CA GLY A 184 -16.65 4.99 26.61
C GLY A 184 -15.72 5.99 27.30
N ARG A 185 -16.09 7.27 27.22
CA ARG A 185 -15.32 8.38 27.79
C ARG A 185 -15.02 8.22 29.29
N THR A 186 -15.94 7.65 30.06
CA THR A 186 -15.76 7.44 31.51
C THR A 186 -14.52 6.62 31.85
N GLU A 187 -14.20 5.59 31.06
CA GLU A 187 -13.01 4.76 31.29
C GLU A 187 -11.72 5.52 30.95
N ILE A 188 -11.77 6.36 29.92
CA ILE A 188 -10.65 7.23 29.54
C ILE A 188 -10.38 8.29 30.61
N ASP A 189 -11.43 8.92 31.13
CA ASP A 189 -11.31 9.95 32.17
C ASP A 189 -10.83 9.34 33.51
N LYS A 190 -11.24 8.10 33.84
CA LYS A 190 -10.69 7.36 34.99
C LYS A 190 -9.19 7.10 34.83
N PHE A 191 -8.78 6.55 33.70
CA PHE A 191 -7.37 6.28 33.42
C PHE A 191 -6.53 7.56 33.43
N ARG A 192 -7.06 8.64 32.83
CA ARG A 192 -6.45 9.98 32.87
C ARG A 192 -6.22 10.46 34.30
N GLY A 193 -7.21 10.31 35.18
CA GLY A 193 -7.10 10.67 36.59
C GLY A 193 -6.00 9.88 37.31
N ALA A 194 -5.84 8.60 36.98
CA ALA A 194 -4.83 7.73 37.59
C ALA A 194 -3.39 8.08 37.18
N ILE A 195 -3.19 8.61 35.97
CA ILE A 195 -1.85 8.90 35.42
C ILE A 195 -1.43 10.36 35.56
N GLN A 196 -2.35 11.24 35.94
CA GLN A 196 -2.10 12.67 36.02
C GLN A 196 -1.07 12.99 37.11
N GLY A 197 0.00 13.69 36.73
CA GLY A 197 1.06 14.14 37.65
C GLY A 197 2.27 13.21 37.69
N ASP A 198 2.08 11.91 37.47
CA ASP A 198 3.15 10.91 37.55
C ASP A 198 3.67 10.46 36.18
N PHE A 199 2.91 10.68 35.10
CA PHE A 199 3.26 10.25 33.75
C PHE A 199 3.05 11.38 32.74
N GLU A 200 3.87 11.41 31.68
CA GLU A 200 3.77 12.39 30.61
C GLU A 200 2.86 11.93 29.45
N GLN A 201 2.56 10.63 29.36
CA GLN A 201 1.72 10.05 28.31
C GLN A 201 0.97 8.80 28.81
N GLY A 202 -0.29 8.66 28.41
CA GLY A 202 -1.06 7.42 28.56
C GLY A 202 -1.22 6.66 27.25
N ILE A 203 -1.25 5.34 27.31
CA ILE A 203 -1.67 4.46 26.21
C ILE A 203 -2.81 3.56 26.69
N PHE A 204 -3.93 3.58 25.99
CA PHE A 204 -5.10 2.77 26.28
C PHE A 204 -5.31 1.76 25.15
N PHE A 205 -5.10 0.48 25.46
CA PHE A 205 -5.38 -0.63 24.55
C PHE A 205 -6.77 -1.19 24.79
N THR A 206 -7.44 -1.57 23.70
CA THR A 206 -8.63 -2.42 23.78
C THR A 206 -8.74 -3.34 22.58
N THR A 207 -9.29 -4.54 22.77
CA THR A 207 -9.69 -5.44 21.68
C THR A 207 -11.04 -5.04 21.05
N SER A 208 -11.72 -4.04 21.61
CA SER A 208 -12.97 -3.48 21.09
C SER A 208 -12.72 -2.17 20.32
N LYS A 209 -13.75 -1.35 20.16
CA LYS A 209 -13.70 0.00 19.60
C LYS A 209 -13.81 1.05 20.71
N PHE A 210 -13.37 2.26 20.44
CA PHE A 210 -13.67 3.43 21.28
C PHE A 210 -14.95 4.12 20.82
N SER A 211 -15.73 4.68 21.75
CA SER A 211 -16.86 5.53 21.40
C SER A 211 -16.39 6.86 20.81
N LYS A 212 -17.25 7.57 20.09
CA LYS A 212 -16.90 8.90 19.52
C LYS A 212 -16.51 9.88 20.63
N GLU A 213 -17.23 9.84 21.75
CA GLU A 213 -17.00 10.67 22.93
C GLU A 213 -15.67 10.34 23.61
N ALA A 214 -15.27 9.05 23.62
CA ALA A 214 -13.96 8.64 24.10
C ALA A 214 -12.86 9.21 23.20
N MET A 215 -12.98 9.06 21.88
CA MET A 215 -11.98 9.59 20.92
C MET A 215 -11.80 11.11 21.02
N GLN A 216 -12.87 11.85 21.30
CA GLN A 216 -12.81 13.30 21.56
C GLN A 216 -12.09 13.65 22.87
N ALA A 217 -11.99 12.71 23.80
CA ALA A 217 -11.33 12.88 25.09
C ALA A 217 -9.85 12.45 25.09
N THR A 218 -9.22 12.24 23.93
CA THR A 218 -7.79 11.89 23.80
C THR A 218 -6.86 12.99 24.31
N THR A 219 -7.16 14.25 23.97
CA THR A 219 -6.38 15.43 24.36
C THR A 219 -7.28 16.42 25.09
N LYS A 220 -6.84 16.86 26.28
CA LYS A 220 -7.53 17.90 27.07
C LYS A 220 -6.49 18.86 27.62
N LYS A 221 -6.76 20.17 27.52
CA LYS A 221 -5.84 21.22 28.01
C LYS A 221 -5.49 20.98 29.48
N GLY A 222 -4.20 20.94 29.79
CA GLY A 222 -3.67 20.72 31.15
C GLY A 222 -3.72 19.28 31.64
N ALA A 223 -4.12 18.31 30.80
CA ALA A 223 -4.17 16.91 31.17
C ALA A 223 -3.22 16.05 30.32
N VAL A 224 -2.77 14.94 30.90
CA VAL A 224 -1.86 13.98 30.25
C VAL A 224 -2.51 13.42 28.96
N PRO A 225 -1.91 13.55 27.77
CA PRO A 225 -2.50 13.00 26.54
C PRO A 225 -2.65 11.48 26.64
N ILE A 226 -3.70 10.94 26.00
CA ILE A 226 -3.95 9.49 25.94
C ILE A 226 -4.03 9.05 24.47
N ILE A 227 -3.14 8.14 24.09
CA ILE A 227 -3.18 7.43 22.81
C ILE A 227 -4.13 6.26 22.95
N MET A 228 -5.05 6.12 22.01
CA MET A 228 -6.04 5.05 21.98
C MET A 228 -5.68 4.06 20.88
N ILE A 229 -5.54 2.78 21.23
CA ILE A 229 -5.19 1.71 20.31
C ILE A 229 -6.27 0.64 20.37
N ASP A 230 -7.09 0.58 19.33
CA ASP A 230 -8.23 -0.33 19.24
C ASP A 230 -7.85 -1.66 18.62
N GLY A 231 -8.79 -2.62 18.62
CA GLY A 231 -8.52 -3.99 18.20
C GLY A 231 -8.01 -4.08 16.76
N THR A 232 -8.57 -3.28 15.85
CA THR A 232 -8.11 -3.21 14.46
C THR A 232 -6.70 -2.66 14.34
N THR A 233 -6.39 -1.59 15.08
CA THR A 233 -5.06 -0.98 15.11
C THR A 233 -4.01 -1.94 15.68
N ILE A 234 -4.37 -2.72 16.71
CA ILE A 234 -3.49 -3.76 17.26
C ILE A 234 -3.10 -4.77 16.18
N ILE A 235 -4.07 -5.27 15.38
CA ILE A 235 -3.77 -6.24 14.32
C ILE A 235 -2.92 -5.62 13.21
N ASP A 236 -3.20 -4.37 12.82
CA ASP A 236 -2.39 -3.66 11.82
C ASP A 236 -0.93 -3.56 12.26
N ILE A 237 -0.72 -3.23 13.55
CA ILE A 237 0.60 -3.19 14.16
C ILE A 237 1.25 -4.58 14.16
N MET A 238 0.51 -5.64 14.50
CA MET A 238 1.03 -7.01 14.51
C MET A 238 1.54 -7.42 13.12
N ILE A 239 0.79 -7.09 12.07
CA ILE A 239 1.19 -7.37 10.68
C ILE A 239 2.41 -6.55 10.30
N ASP A 240 2.42 -5.24 10.55
CA ASP A 240 3.55 -4.34 10.22
C ASP A 240 4.85 -4.79 10.91
N LYS A 241 4.77 -5.20 12.18
CA LYS A 241 5.92 -5.64 12.98
C LYS A 241 6.20 -7.14 12.92
N LYS A 242 5.44 -7.91 12.14
CA LYS A 242 5.52 -9.38 12.09
C LYS A 242 5.45 -10.02 13.50
N LEU A 243 4.64 -9.45 14.38
CA LEU A 243 4.47 -9.95 15.74
C LEU A 243 3.36 -11.00 15.77
N GLY A 244 3.75 -12.28 15.88
CA GLY A 244 2.80 -13.39 15.84
C GLY A 244 2.17 -13.58 14.45
N VAL A 245 2.82 -13.06 13.41
CA VAL A 245 2.40 -13.14 12.01
C VAL A 245 3.62 -13.49 11.17
N ASP A 246 3.55 -14.60 10.46
CA ASP A 246 4.51 -14.97 9.41
C ASP A 246 3.99 -14.52 8.04
N VAL A 247 4.93 -14.26 7.13
CA VAL A 247 4.63 -13.71 5.80
C VAL A 247 5.21 -14.62 4.74
N GLU A 248 4.34 -15.08 3.83
CA GLU A 248 4.74 -15.73 2.59
C GLU A 248 4.69 -14.72 1.44
N ASN A 249 5.76 -14.66 0.65
CA ASN A 249 5.85 -13.74 -0.48
C ASN A 249 5.27 -14.38 -1.74
N LEU A 250 4.16 -13.84 -2.24
CA LEU A 250 3.55 -14.25 -3.51
C LEU A 250 3.72 -13.16 -4.58
N PRO A 251 4.78 -13.19 -5.40
CA PRO A 251 4.98 -12.21 -6.45
C PRO A 251 3.96 -12.40 -7.58
N ILE A 252 3.46 -11.29 -8.12
CA ILE A 252 2.63 -11.27 -9.33
C ILE A 252 3.52 -10.87 -10.50
N PHE A 253 3.73 -11.80 -11.43
CA PHE A 253 4.52 -11.55 -12.64
C PHE A 253 3.67 -10.88 -13.73
N ILE A 254 4.23 -9.85 -14.34
CA ILE A 254 3.63 -9.13 -15.47
C ILE A 254 4.60 -9.27 -16.64
N ASN A 255 4.09 -9.59 -17.83
CA ASN A 255 4.93 -9.68 -19.03
C ASN A 255 5.50 -8.29 -19.36
N ALA A 256 6.82 -8.19 -19.37
CA ALA A 256 7.59 -7.00 -19.74
C ALA A 256 8.76 -7.35 -20.67
N LEU A 257 8.65 -8.45 -21.43
CA LEU A 257 9.70 -8.93 -22.34
C LEU A 257 10.10 -7.85 -23.38
N ASP A 258 9.14 -7.02 -23.75
CA ASP A 258 9.33 -5.84 -24.61
C ASP A 258 10.24 -4.77 -23.98
N GLU A 259 10.52 -4.79 -22.68
CA GLU A 259 11.52 -3.90 -22.09
C GLU A 259 12.94 -4.39 -22.39
N VAL A 260 13.15 -5.70 -22.34
CA VAL A 260 14.46 -6.35 -22.56
C VAL A 260 14.81 -6.42 -24.05
N LEU A 261 13.85 -6.74 -24.91
CA LEU A 261 14.07 -6.84 -26.37
C LEU A 261 14.35 -5.47 -27.03
N ASN A 262 14.21 -4.37 -26.29
CA ASN A 262 14.37 -3.00 -26.79
C ASN A 262 15.54 -2.26 -26.13
N GLU A 263 16.39 -2.95 -25.36
CA GLU A 263 17.66 -2.42 -24.86
C GLU A 263 18.80 -2.80 -25.83
N ASP A 264 19.46 -1.75 -26.38
CA ASP A 264 20.78 -1.82 -27.03
C ASP A 264 21.86 -1.59 -25.95
#